data_AF-A0A949DBP1-F1
#
_entry.id   AF-A0A949DBP1-F1
#
_cell.length_a   1.000
_cell.length_b   1.000
_cell.length_c   1.000
_cell.angle_alpha   90.00
_cell.angle_beta   90.00
_cell.angle_gamma   90.00
#
_symmetry.space_group_name_H-M   'P 1'
#
loop_
_entity.id
_entity.type
_entity.pdbx_description
1 polymer ?
#
loop_
_entity_poly.entity_id
_entity_poly.type
_entity_poly.pdbx_seq_one_letter_code
_entity_poly.pdbx_strand_id
1 'polypeptide(L)'
;MITITFGDVFRYNGKEYIFLKITPDTIYAAWILNKRDSEKISSLYNYKVVNGKRDLESRTIFAFITLDTKEFKKRIASFHMTGNDLIKATGIEPIGISVSDKDIKELKSLIRSSPCVSKELKKDFVK
;
A
#
# COMPACT_ATOMS: atom_id res chain seq x y z
N MET A 1 -13.93 -17.38 -11.02
CA MET A 1 -13.67 -16.33 -10.01
C MET A 1 -12.18 -16.13 -9.94
N ILE A 2 -11.70 -14.88 -9.98
CA ILE A 2 -10.31 -14.58 -9.70
C ILE A 2 -10.12 -14.70 -8.19
N THR A 3 -9.33 -15.67 -7.74
CA THR A 3 -8.96 -15.80 -6.33
C THR A 3 -7.76 -14.89 -6.08
N ILE A 4 -8.01 -13.68 -5.59
CA ILE A 4 -6.96 -12.74 -5.16
C ILE A 4 -6.86 -12.77 -3.64
N THR A 5 -5.64 -12.81 -3.12
CA THR A 5 -5.33 -12.91 -1.69
C THR A 5 -4.44 -11.77 -1.23
N PHE A 6 -4.32 -11.60 0.09
CA PHE A 6 -3.49 -10.54 0.67
C PHE A 6 -2.06 -10.60 0.13
N GLY A 7 -1.57 -9.50 -0.42
CA GLY A 7 -0.22 -9.40 -0.98
C GLY A 7 -0.13 -9.70 -2.48
N ASP A 8 -1.19 -10.22 -3.09
CA ASP A 8 -1.24 -10.39 -4.55
C ASP A 8 -1.28 -9.04 -5.25
N VAL A 9 -0.61 -8.96 -6.39
CA VAL A 9 -0.54 -7.75 -7.19
C VAL A 9 -1.53 -7.84 -8.35
N PHE A 10 -2.18 -6.72 -8.61
CA PHE A 10 -3.09 -6.56 -9.72
C PHE A 10 -2.90 -5.21 -10.39
N ARG A 11 -3.41 -5.09 -11.61
CA ARG A 11 -3.46 -3.86 -12.38
C ARG A 11 -4.90 -3.34 -12.45
N TYR A 12 -5.05 -2.03 -12.33
CA TYR A 12 -6.32 -1.32 -12.50
C TYR A 12 -6.02 0.08 -13.04
N ASN A 13 -6.72 0.51 -14.10
CA ASN A 13 -6.48 1.79 -14.77
C ASN A 13 -5.00 2.07 -15.09
N GLY A 14 -4.27 1.05 -15.55
CA GLY A 14 -2.85 1.16 -15.89
C GLY A 14 -1.89 1.30 -14.70
N LYS A 15 -2.37 1.22 -13.47
CA LYS A 15 -1.59 1.29 -12.23
C LYS A 15 -1.52 -0.07 -11.55
N GLU A 16 -0.43 -0.32 -10.83
CA GLU A 16 -0.19 -1.59 -10.12
C GLU A 16 -0.49 -1.43 -8.63
N TYR A 17 -1.19 -2.39 -8.07
CA TYR A 17 -1.68 -2.35 -6.70
C TYR A 17 -1.44 -3.67 -5.98
N ILE A 18 -1.12 -3.59 -4.70
CA ILE A 18 -1.10 -4.76 -3.79
C ILE A 18 -2.48 -4.90 -3.18
N PHE A 19 -3.10 -6.06 -3.33
CA PHE A 19 -4.37 -6.37 -2.70
C PHE A 19 -4.22 -6.52 -1.19
N LEU A 20 -5.10 -5.87 -0.43
CA LEU A 20 -5.10 -5.93 1.03
C LEU A 20 -6.37 -6.60 1.55
N LYS A 21 -7.56 -6.14 1.13
CA LYS A 21 -8.84 -6.66 1.60
C LYS A 21 -9.96 -6.27 0.64
N ILE A 22 -10.99 -7.10 0.58
CA ILE A 22 -12.26 -6.74 -0.05
C ILE A 22 -13.36 -6.70 1.03
N THR A 23 -14.21 -5.68 0.97
CA THR A 23 -15.50 -5.59 1.68
C THR A 23 -16.61 -5.52 0.64
N PRO A 24 -17.89 -5.68 1.03
CA PRO A 24 -19.01 -5.54 0.10
C PRO A 24 -19.00 -4.22 -0.69
N ASP A 25 -18.50 -3.15 -0.06
CA ASP A 25 -18.55 -1.80 -0.61
C ASP A 25 -17.24 -1.32 -1.24
N THR A 26 -16.09 -1.94 -0.93
CA THR A 26 -14.77 -1.38 -1.28
C THR A 26 -13.67 -2.44 -1.37
N ILE A 27 -12.70 -2.22 -2.26
CA ILE A 27 -11.44 -2.95 -2.29
C ILE A 27 -10.34 -2.07 -1.70
N TYR A 28 -9.73 -2.54 -0.62
CA TYR A 28 -8.52 -1.96 -0.06
C TYR A 28 -7.31 -2.52 -0.80
N ALA A 29 -6.51 -1.61 -1.33
CA ALA A 29 -5.26 -1.93 -1.99
C ALA A 29 -4.19 -0.91 -1.60
N ALA A 30 -2.92 -1.19 -1.85
CA ALA A 30 -1.83 -0.22 -1.75
C ALA A 30 -1.29 0.08 -3.16
N TRP A 31 -1.18 1.36 -3.53
CA TRP A 31 -0.68 1.73 -4.86
C TRP A 31 0.85 1.56 -4.90
N ILE A 32 1.34 0.76 -5.85
CA ILE A 32 2.77 0.63 -6.13
C ILE A 32 3.20 1.79 -7.03
N LEU A 33 3.84 2.79 -6.42
CA LEU A 33 4.33 3.97 -7.13
C LEU A 33 5.43 3.60 -8.13
N ASN A 34 5.54 4.37 -9.21
CA ASN A 34 6.70 4.25 -10.10
C ASN A 34 7.98 4.68 -9.35
N LYS A 35 9.15 4.38 -9.92
CA LYS A 35 10.45 4.68 -9.29
C LYS A 35 10.63 6.17 -8.97
N ARG A 36 10.29 7.05 -9.91
CA ARG A 36 10.45 8.50 -9.75
C ARG A 36 9.62 9.05 -8.60
N ASP A 37 8.37 8.61 -8.47
CA ASP A 37 7.49 9.06 -7.39
C ASP A 37 7.85 8.41 -6.05
N SER A 38 8.35 7.17 -6.08
CA SER A 38 8.92 6.49 -4.90
C SER A 38 10.12 7.27 -4.34
N GLU A 39 11.04 7.70 -5.21
CA GLU A 39 12.20 8.50 -4.83
C GLU A 39 11.78 9.84 -4.22
N LYS A 40 10.84 10.57 -4.85
CA LYS A 40 10.32 11.83 -4.32
C LYS A 40 9.75 11.70 -2.91
N ILE A 41 8.91 10.68 -2.68
CA ILE A 41 8.31 10.46 -1.37
C ILE A 41 9.37 10.07 -0.35
N SER A 42 10.31 9.19 -0.71
CA SER A 42 11.41 8.79 0.16
C SER A 42 12.28 9.99 0.56
N SER A 43 12.68 10.84 -0.40
CA SER A 43 13.45 12.05 -0.13
C SER A 43 12.68 13.04 0.74
N LEU A 44 11.38 13.22 0.50
CA LEU A 44 10.55 14.09 1.32
C LEU A 44 10.41 13.58 2.75
N TYR A 45 10.22 12.27 2.93
CA TYR A 45 10.17 11.62 4.23
C TYR A 45 11.48 11.83 4.98
N ASN A 46 12.61 11.47 4.35
CA ASN A 46 13.95 11.61 4.93
C ASN A 46 14.25 13.06 5.32
N TYR A 47 13.96 14.02 4.44
CA TYR A 47 14.14 15.44 4.73
C TYR A 47 13.35 15.87 5.97
N LYS A 48 12.11 15.41 6.13
CA LYS A 48 11.29 15.78 7.30
C LYS A 48 11.73 15.08 8.57
N VAL A 49 12.19 13.84 8.48
CA VAL A 49 12.78 13.10 9.62
C VAL A 49 14.03 13.80 10.11
N VAL A 50 14.96 14.16 9.20
CA VAL A 50 16.20 14.88 9.53
C VAL A 50 15.90 16.23 10.20
N ASN A 51 14.86 16.93 9.74
CA ASN A 51 14.42 18.19 10.32
C ASN A 51 13.52 18.04 11.57
N GLY A 52 13.45 16.84 12.17
CA GLY A 52 12.82 16.63 13.48
C GLY A 52 11.30 16.82 13.51
N LYS A 53 10.59 16.71 12.38
CA LYS A 53 9.13 16.81 12.37
C LYS A 53 8.51 15.56 13.02
N ARG A 54 7.82 15.74 14.15
CA ARG A 54 7.30 14.64 15.00
C ARG A 54 5.97 14.01 14.53
N ASP A 55 5.25 14.64 13.60
CA ASP A 55 3.92 14.18 13.16
C ASP A 55 3.92 13.67 11.71
N LEU A 56 4.89 12.83 11.34
CA LEU A 56 4.92 12.24 10.00
C LEU A 56 3.95 11.06 9.90
N GLU A 57 3.80 10.29 10.97
CA GLU A 57 2.96 9.10 11.02
C GLU A 57 1.46 9.41 10.85
N SER A 58 1.02 10.63 11.19
CA SER A 58 -0.34 11.11 11.02
C SER A 58 -0.66 11.63 9.61
N ARG A 59 0.35 11.70 8.73
CA ARG A 59 0.15 12.14 7.34
C ARG A 59 0.05 10.93 6.42
N THR A 60 -1.09 10.79 5.75
CA THR A 60 -1.39 9.66 4.87
C THR A 60 -0.33 9.44 3.78
N ILE A 61 0.32 10.50 3.29
CA ILE A 61 1.43 10.42 2.32
C ILE A 61 2.66 9.63 2.83
N PHE A 62 2.82 9.54 4.15
CA PHE A 62 3.89 8.79 4.82
C PHE A 62 3.45 7.42 5.34
N ALA A 63 2.20 7.03 5.09
CA ALA A 63 1.76 5.64 5.28
C ALA A 63 2.17 4.80 4.06
N PHE A 64 3.41 4.33 4.08
CA PHE A 64 3.96 3.51 3.00
C PHE A 64 5.02 2.53 3.47
N ILE A 65 5.31 1.52 2.66
CA ILE A 65 6.50 0.67 2.79
C ILE A 65 7.36 0.75 1.53
N THR A 66 8.66 0.46 1.67
CA THR A 66 9.56 0.29 0.52
C THR A 66 9.66 -1.19 0.21
N LEU A 67 9.30 -1.59 -1.00
CA LEU A 67 9.21 -2.99 -1.39
C LEU A 67 10.59 -3.60 -1.63
N ASP A 68 10.78 -4.82 -1.14
CA ASP A 68 11.96 -5.66 -1.36
C ASP A 68 11.72 -6.75 -2.44
N THR A 69 10.45 -7.01 -2.78
CA THR A 69 10.04 -7.89 -3.89
C THR A 69 10.80 -7.56 -5.17
N LYS A 70 11.35 -8.57 -5.85
CA LYS A 70 12.28 -8.42 -6.99
C LYS A 70 11.75 -7.50 -8.09
N GLU A 71 10.49 -7.66 -8.45
CA GLU A 71 9.77 -6.93 -9.51
C GLU A 71 9.54 -5.46 -9.12
N PHE A 72 9.42 -5.19 -7.82
CA PHE A 72 9.07 -3.87 -7.28
C PHE A 72 10.17 -3.27 -6.42
N LYS A 73 11.39 -3.80 -6.51
CA LYS A 73 12.48 -3.43 -5.60
C LYS A 73 12.72 -1.92 -5.58
N LYS A 74 12.77 -1.35 -4.38
CA LYS A 74 12.91 0.11 -4.11
C LYS A 74 11.70 0.96 -4.51
N ARG A 75 10.61 0.37 -5.01
CA ARG A 75 9.35 1.09 -5.22
C ARG A 75 8.60 1.16 -3.90
N ILE A 76 7.74 2.18 -3.79
CA ILE A 76 6.93 2.40 -2.61
C ILE A 76 5.52 1.85 -2.83
N ALA A 77 5.03 1.08 -1.86
CA ALA A 77 3.61 0.77 -1.73
C ALA A 77 2.97 1.77 -0.78
N SER A 78 2.11 2.66 -1.30
CA SER A 78 1.50 3.76 -0.56
C SER A 78 0.01 3.55 -0.31
N PHE A 79 -0.41 3.90 0.90
CA PHE A 79 -1.81 3.87 1.34
C PHE A 79 -2.52 5.20 1.06
N HIS A 80 -1.76 6.26 0.74
CA HIS A 80 -2.21 7.65 0.60
C HIS A 80 -3.32 7.86 -0.45
N MET A 81 -3.27 7.12 -1.54
CA MET A 81 -4.04 7.42 -2.75
C MET A 81 -5.13 6.39 -3.04
N THR A 82 -5.51 5.64 -2.02
CA THR A 82 -6.50 4.57 -2.12
C THR A 82 -7.88 5.03 -1.67
N GLY A 83 -7.98 6.24 -1.12
CA GLY A 83 -9.16 6.78 -0.46
C GLY A 83 -10.23 7.42 -1.35
N ASN A 84 -10.04 7.53 -2.68
CA ASN A 84 -11.07 8.11 -3.58
C ASN A 84 -11.27 7.33 -4.89
N ASP A 85 -10.32 6.49 -5.30
CA ASP A 85 -10.55 5.54 -6.38
C ASP A 85 -11.18 4.29 -5.77
N LEU A 86 -12.51 4.31 -5.62
CA LEU A 86 -13.30 3.09 -5.41
C LEU A 86 -12.94 2.14 -6.55
N ILE A 87 -11.99 1.23 -6.31
CA ILE A 87 -11.69 0.15 -7.24
C ILE A 87 -12.96 -0.70 -7.24
N LYS A 88 -13.82 -0.44 -8.23
CA LYS A 88 -14.93 -1.34 -8.49
C LYS A 88 -14.31 -2.71 -8.78
N ALA A 89 -14.91 -3.77 -8.27
CA ALA A 89 -14.40 -5.14 -8.45
C ALA A 89 -14.23 -5.54 -9.93
N THR A 90 -14.78 -4.76 -10.85
CA THR A 90 -14.66 -4.92 -12.30
C THR A 90 -13.40 -4.24 -12.84
N GLY A 91 -12.65 -4.93 -13.71
CA GLY A 91 -11.47 -4.37 -14.38
C GLY A 91 -10.17 -4.54 -13.59
N ILE A 92 -10.17 -5.42 -12.59
CA ILE A 92 -8.96 -5.88 -11.91
C ILE A 92 -8.30 -6.95 -12.76
N GLU A 93 -7.04 -6.73 -13.10
CA GLU A 93 -6.22 -7.66 -13.87
C GLU A 93 -5.11 -8.24 -12.96
N PRO A 94 -5.24 -9.49 -12.49
CA PRO A 94 -4.17 -10.15 -11.75
C PRO A 94 -2.93 -10.27 -12.63
N ILE A 95 -1.76 -9.96 -12.07
CA ILE A 95 -0.51 -10.03 -12.83
C ILE A 95 0.35 -11.25 -12.48
N GLY A 96 -0.16 -12.15 -11.62
CA GLY A 96 0.53 -13.39 -11.24
C GLY A 96 1.78 -13.17 -10.37
N ILE A 97 1.86 -12.02 -9.69
CA ILE A 97 2.96 -11.67 -8.79
C ILE A 97 2.36 -11.43 -7.40
N SER A 98 3.02 -11.95 -6.38
CA SER A 98 2.71 -11.67 -4.97
C SER A 98 3.94 -11.03 -4.34
N VAL A 99 3.72 -10.10 -3.41
CA VAL A 99 4.85 -9.50 -2.68
C VAL A 99 5.49 -10.51 -1.72
N SER A 100 6.77 -10.30 -1.44
CA SER A 100 7.56 -11.15 -0.56
C SER A 100 6.98 -11.24 0.86
N ASP A 101 7.28 -12.33 1.57
CA ASP A 101 6.88 -12.50 2.98
C ASP A 101 7.35 -11.36 3.89
N LYS A 102 8.49 -10.76 3.56
CA LYS A 102 9.02 -9.59 4.26
C LYS A 102 8.12 -8.38 4.05
N ASP A 103 7.78 -8.08 2.80
CA ASP A 103 6.85 -6.99 2.47
C ASP A 103 5.46 -7.24 3.08
N ILE A 104 4.98 -8.48 3.11
CA ILE A 104 3.72 -8.86 3.78
C ILE A 104 3.76 -8.51 5.27
N LYS A 105 4.86 -8.83 5.97
CA LYS A 105 5.02 -8.50 7.39
C LYS A 105 5.03 -7.00 7.62
N GLU A 106 5.75 -6.25 6.78
CA GLU A 106 5.81 -4.78 6.86
C GLU A 106 4.45 -4.14 6.57
N LEU A 107 3.72 -4.59 5.54
CA LEU A 107 2.36 -4.13 5.22
C LEU A 107 1.42 -4.34 6.41
N LYS A 108 1.42 -5.55 7.00
CA LYS A 108 0.58 -5.86 8.17
C LYS A 108 0.93 -4.99 9.36
N SER A 109 2.22 -4.73 9.58
CA SER A 109 2.69 -3.84 10.65
C SER A 109 2.21 -2.41 10.43
N LEU A 110 2.39 -1.88 9.22
CA LEU A 110 1.94 -0.54 8.84
C LEU A 110 0.41 -0.38 8.97
N ILE A 111 -0.37 -1.37 8.54
CA ILE A 111 -1.83 -1.37 8.68
C ILE A 111 -2.22 -1.23 10.16
N ARG A 112 -1.56 -1.95 11.07
CA ARG A 112 -1.86 -1.91 12.50
C ARG A 112 -1.49 -0.56 13.11
N SER A 113 -0.25 -0.11 12.90
CA SER A 113 0.32 1.04 13.58
C SER A 113 -0.13 2.38 13.01
N SER A 114 -0.35 2.49 11.70
CA SER A 114 -0.57 3.80 11.07
C SER A 114 -1.94 4.37 11.43
N PRO A 115 -2.02 5.58 12.02
CA PRO A 115 -3.30 6.21 12.38
C PRO A 115 -4.13 6.59 11.14
N CYS A 116 -3.52 6.69 9.96
CA CYS A 116 -4.17 7.07 8.71
C CYS A 116 -4.87 5.93 7.99
N VAL A 117 -4.69 4.68 8.43
CA VAL A 117 -5.30 3.50 7.82
C VAL A 117 -6.71 3.30 8.38
N SER A 118 -7.67 3.01 7.51
CA SER A 118 -9.08 2.80 7.88
C SER A 118 -9.23 1.74 8.97
N LYS A 119 -10.08 2.02 9.97
CA LYS A 119 -10.41 1.08 11.05
C LYS A 119 -10.96 -0.25 10.51
N GLU A 120 -11.68 -0.24 9.39
CA GLU A 120 -12.25 -1.44 8.79
C GLU A 120 -11.20 -2.38 8.21
N LEU A 121 -10.13 -1.82 7.64
CA LEU A 121 -8.98 -2.60 7.21
C LEU A 121 -8.26 -3.16 8.43
N LYS A 122 -8.13 -2.39 9.51
CA LYS A 122 -7.45 -2.83 10.74
C LYS A 122 -8.10 -4.00 11.45
N LYS A 123 -9.43 -4.14 11.41
CA LYS A 123 -10.19 -5.17 12.16
C LYS A 123 -9.62 -6.58 11.99
N ASP A 124 -9.12 -6.92 10.81
CA ASP A 124 -8.62 -8.27 10.52
C ASP A 124 -7.16 -8.47 10.96
N PHE A 125 -6.51 -7.41 11.44
CA PHE A 125 -5.12 -7.42 11.85
C PHE A 125 -4.94 -7.06 13.33
N VAL A 126 -5.98 -6.64 14.05
CA VAL A 126 -5.94 -6.47 15.51
C VAL A 126 -6.19 -7.83 16.16
N LYS A 127 -5.24 -8.29 16.98
CA LYS A 127 -5.42 -9.48 17.85
C LYS A 127 -6.07 -9.06 19.15
#